data_AF-A0A6I9MAM7-F1
#
_entry.id   AF-A0A6I9MAM7-F1
#
_cell.length_a   1.000
_cell.length_b   1.000
_cell.length_c   1.000
_cell.angle_alpha   90.00
_cell.angle_beta   90.00
_cell.angle_gamma   90.00
#
_symmetry.space_group_name_H-M   'P 1'
#
loop_
_entity.id
_entity.type
_entity.pdbx_description
1 polymer ?
#
loop_
_entity_poly.entity_id
_entity_poly.type
_entity_poly.pdbx_seq_one_letter_code
_entity_poly.pdbx_strand_id
1 'polypeptide(L)'
;ELPPYNGYGLIEDSAQNCFALIPKAPRKDIIKMLVNDNKVLRYLAALESPIPEDKNRRFVFSYFLATDMISIFEPPVRNSGIIGGKFLGRTKVVKPFSSVDNPVYYGPSDFFIGAVIEVFGHRFIILDTDEYVLKYMESNASQYSQEALASIQNRIRKQDAPAQDAPPQDAPPQDALAPGSE
;
A
#
# COMPACT_ATOMS: atom_id res chain seq x y z
N GLU A 1 -32.16 -3.97 -20.41
CA GLU A 1 -31.23 -3.73 -19.28
C GLU A 1 -30.30 -4.93 -19.16
N LEU A 2 -29.07 -4.75 -18.67
CA LEU A 2 -28.15 -5.86 -18.46
C LEU A 2 -28.63 -6.71 -17.27
N PRO A 3 -28.49 -8.05 -17.32
CA PRO A 3 -28.76 -8.88 -16.16
C PRO A 3 -27.78 -8.57 -15.02
N PRO A 4 -28.16 -8.88 -13.76
CA PRO A 4 -27.26 -8.71 -12.61
C PRO A 4 -25.98 -9.53 -12.80
N TYR A 5 -24.89 -9.02 -12.24
CA TYR A 5 -23.59 -9.67 -12.39
C TYR A 5 -23.57 -11.04 -11.71
N ASN A 6 -23.08 -12.06 -12.42
CA ASN A 6 -23.12 -13.46 -11.97
C ASN A 6 -21.99 -13.86 -11.01
N GLY A 7 -21.11 -12.92 -10.62
CA GLY A 7 -20.02 -13.17 -9.67
C GLY A 7 -18.75 -13.80 -10.26
N TYR A 8 -18.70 -14.05 -11.57
CA TYR A 8 -17.54 -14.65 -12.24
C TYR A 8 -16.86 -13.67 -13.20
N GLY A 9 -15.53 -13.64 -13.20
CA GLY A 9 -14.73 -12.83 -14.12
C GLY A 9 -14.62 -11.35 -13.75
N LEU A 10 -14.45 -10.48 -14.74
CA LEU A 10 -14.57 -9.03 -14.58
C LEU A 10 -15.96 -8.60 -15.06
N ILE A 11 -16.57 -7.62 -14.40
CA ILE A 11 -17.91 -7.14 -14.78
C ILE A 11 -17.97 -6.63 -16.23
N GLU A 12 -16.89 -5.99 -16.67
CA GLU A 12 -16.70 -5.47 -18.03
C GLU A 12 -16.70 -6.59 -19.08
N ASP A 13 -16.14 -7.75 -18.71
CA ASP A 13 -16.03 -8.94 -19.56
C ASP A 13 -17.35 -9.72 -19.59
N SER A 14 -17.98 -9.92 -18.42
CA SER A 14 -19.29 -10.59 -18.33
C SER A 14 -20.40 -9.80 -19.04
N ALA A 15 -20.32 -8.46 -19.05
CA ALA A 15 -21.24 -7.63 -19.80
C ALA A 15 -21.17 -7.89 -21.32
N GLN A 16 -19.99 -8.23 -21.88
CA GLN A 16 -19.84 -8.53 -23.30
C GLN A 16 -20.62 -9.77 -23.74
N ASN A 17 -20.80 -10.74 -22.84
CA ASN A 17 -21.61 -11.92 -23.10
C ASN A 17 -23.11 -11.58 -23.29
N CYS A 18 -23.55 -10.44 -22.75
CA CYS A 18 -24.94 -9.98 -22.87
C CYS A 18 -25.15 -9.03 -24.06
N PHE A 19 -24.09 -8.44 -24.62
CA PHE A 19 -24.17 -7.51 -25.74
C PHE A 19 -24.19 -8.18 -27.11
N ALA A 20 -23.53 -9.33 -27.28
CA ALA A 20 -23.45 -10.03 -28.55
C ALA A 20 -23.35 -11.55 -28.38
N LEU A 21 -23.86 -12.31 -29.36
CA LEU A 21 -23.78 -13.77 -29.39
C LEU A 21 -22.33 -14.30 -29.37
N ILE A 22 -21.42 -13.56 -30.00
CA ILE A 22 -19.98 -13.83 -29.97
C ILE A 22 -19.35 -12.70 -29.15
N PRO A 23 -18.92 -12.95 -27.90
CA PRO A 23 -18.37 -11.91 -27.04
C PRO A 23 -17.04 -11.42 -27.62
N LYS A 24 -16.86 -10.10 -27.61
CA LYS A 24 -15.60 -9.45 -28.00
C LYS A 24 -14.88 -9.01 -26.72
N ALA A 25 -13.56 -9.21 -26.69
CA ALA A 25 -12.76 -8.75 -25.56
C ALA A 25 -12.92 -7.24 -25.36
N PRO A 26 -13.08 -6.77 -24.10
CA PRO A 26 -13.18 -5.34 -23.82
C PRO A 26 -11.91 -4.62 -24.28
N ARG A 27 -12.08 -3.41 -24.82
CA ARG A 27 -10.96 -2.57 -25.28
C ARG A 27 -10.21 -2.03 -24.07
N LYS A 28 -8.88 -2.21 -24.07
CA LYS A 28 -8.00 -1.66 -23.03
C LYS A 28 -7.58 -0.23 -23.40
N ASP A 29 -7.35 0.62 -22.40
CA ASP A 29 -6.81 1.96 -22.62
C ASP A 29 -5.30 1.90 -22.94
N ILE A 30 -4.99 1.68 -24.22
CA ILE A 30 -3.62 1.52 -24.71
C ILE A 30 -2.77 2.77 -24.41
N ILE A 31 -3.36 3.96 -24.53
CA ILE A 31 -2.67 5.23 -24.24
C ILE A 31 -2.24 5.27 -22.78
N LYS A 32 -3.15 4.91 -21.85
CA LYS A 32 -2.83 4.86 -20.41
C LYS A 32 -1.74 3.84 -20.13
N MET A 33 -1.84 2.65 -20.72
CA MET A 33 -0.83 1.60 -20.56
C MET A 33 0.55 2.05 -21.02
N LEU A 34 0.64 2.75 -22.16
CA LEU A 34 1.91 3.19 -22.72
C LEU A 34 2.52 4.36 -21.94
N VAL A 35 1.70 5.36 -21.57
CA VAL A 35 2.17 6.56 -20.83
C VAL A 35 2.63 6.21 -19.41
N ASN A 36 2.01 5.21 -18.79
CA ASN A 36 2.31 4.79 -17.42
C ASN A 36 3.06 3.47 -17.34
N ASP A 37 3.65 3.03 -18.45
CA ASP A 37 4.42 1.80 -18.47
C ASP A 37 5.57 1.87 -17.45
N ASN A 38 5.77 0.79 -16.70
CA ASN A 38 6.73 0.66 -15.61
C ASN A 38 6.61 1.69 -14.45
N LYS A 39 5.56 2.52 -14.41
CA LYS A 39 5.32 3.42 -13.28
C LYS A 39 4.56 2.68 -12.17
N VAL A 40 5.21 2.53 -11.02
CA VAL A 40 4.66 1.82 -9.85
C VAL A 40 4.80 2.71 -8.62
N LEU A 41 3.67 2.94 -7.94
CA LEU A 41 3.66 3.64 -6.67
C LEU A 41 3.81 2.62 -5.54
N ARG A 42 4.80 2.82 -4.67
CA ARG A 42 5.12 1.90 -3.58
C ARG A 42 4.86 2.53 -2.22
N TYR A 43 4.17 1.78 -1.38
CA TYR A 43 3.76 2.21 -0.05
C TYR A 43 4.13 1.15 0.98
N LEU A 44 4.56 1.60 2.14
CA LEU A 44 4.74 0.76 3.32
C LEU A 44 3.44 0.76 4.11
N ALA A 45 2.94 -0.41 4.48
CA ALA A 45 1.71 -0.58 5.23
C ALA A 45 1.90 -1.53 6.41
N ALA A 46 1.05 -1.40 7.42
CA ALA A 46 0.88 -2.38 8.49
C ALA A 46 -0.54 -2.95 8.48
N LEU A 47 -0.68 -4.20 8.91
CA LEU A 47 -1.98 -4.85 9.06
C LEU A 47 -2.64 -4.37 10.35
N GLU A 48 -3.86 -3.86 10.25
CA GLU A 48 -4.71 -3.54 11.38
C GLU A 48 -5.41 -4.83 11.83
N SER A 49 -4.78 -5.54 12.77
CA SER A 49 -5.28 -6.80 13.33
C SER A 49 -5.35 -6.73 14.85
N PRO A 50 -6.37 -7.34 15.50
CA PRO A 50 -6.44 -7.45 16.95
C PRO A 50 -5.33 -8.35 17.52
N ILE A 51 -4.75 -9.21 16.67
CA ILE A 51 -3.71 -10.17 17.03
C ILE A 51 -2.38 -9.41 17.22
N PRO A 52 -1.72 -9.51 18.39
CA PRO A 52 -0.50 -8.76 18.66
C PRO A 52 0.67 -9.15 17.76
N GLU A 53 0.75 -10.41 17.34
CA GLU A 53 1.78 -10.93 16.43
C GLU A 53 1.74 -10.22 15.06
N ASP A 54 0.55 -9.82 14.61
CA ASP A 54 0.36 -9.16 13.31
C ASP A 54 0.78 -7.69 13.30
N LYS A 55 0.84 -7.03 14.46
CA LYS A 55 1.12 -5.58 14.56
C LYS A 55 2.50 -5.18 14.04
N ASN A 56 3.46 -6.11 14.14
CA ASN A 56 4.83 -5.89 13.70
C ASN A 56 5.05 -6.24 12.23
N ARG A 57 4.05 -6.86 11.57
CA ARG A 57 4.15 -7.22 10.15
C ARG A 57 4.14 -5.95 9.30
N ARG A 58 4.94 -5.97 8.25
CA ARG A 58 5.07 -4.86 7.29
C ARG A 58 4.79 -5.39 5.90
N PHE A 59 4.03 -4.62 5.15
CA PHE A 59 3.59 -4.96 3.81
C PHE A 59 3.99 -3.86 2.86
N VAL A 60 4.43 -4.24 1.68
CA VAL A 60 4.75 -3.35 0.57
C VAL A 60 3.60 -3.42 -0.41
N PHE A 61 2.85 -2.33 -0.50
CA PHE A 61 1.82 -2.13 -1.51
C PHE A 61 2.48 -1.59 -2.77
N SER A 62 2.18 -2.20 -3.91
CA SER A 62 2.61 -1.75 -5.24
C SER A 62 1.38 -1.48 -6.10
N TYR A 63 1.11 -0.22 -6.39
CA TYR A 63 0.05 0.21 -7.30
C TYR A 63 0.61 0.44 -8.71
N PHE A 64 0.07 -0.25 -9.70
CA PHE A 64 0.52 -0.19 -11.10
C PHE A 64 -0.33 0.84 -11.86
N LEU A 65 0.26 1.99 -12.19
CA LEU A 65 -0.46 3.10 -12.85
C LEU A 65 -0.95 2.76 -14.27
N ALA A 66 -0.32 1.78 -14.93
CA ALA A 66 -0.72 1.31 -16.26
C ALA A 66 -2.03 0.51 -16.24
N THR A 67 -2.30 -0.25 -15.18
CA THR A 67 -3.40 -1.24 -15.15
C THR A 67 -4.37 -1.09 -13.98
N ASP A 68 -4.14 -0.11 -13.08
CA ASP A 68 -4.89 0.10 -11.84
C ASP A 68 -4.96 -1.15 -10.95
N MET A 69 -3.92 -1.99 -11.03
CA MET A 69 -3.82 -3.19 -10.22
C MET A 69 -2.97 -2.91 -8.99
N ILE A 70 -3.26 -3.63 -7.92
CA ILE A 70 -2.52 -3.60 -6.67
C ILE A 70 -1.86 -4.96 -6.47
N SER A 71 -0.64 -4.97 -5.96
CA SER A 71 0.02 -6.16 -5.43
C SER A 71 0.53 -5.88 -4.03
N ILE A 72 0.44 -6.87 -3.15
CA ILE A 72 0.87 -6.76 -1.76
C ILE A 72 1.93 -7.82 -1.52
N PHE A 73 3.08 -7.38 -1.01
CA PHE A 73 4.20 -8.25 -0.68
C PHE A 73 4.63 -8.04 0.75
N GLU A 74 4.80 -9.12 1.50
CA GLU A 74 5.35 -9.10 2.86
C GLU A 74 6.84 -9.47 2.80
N PRO A 75 7.75 -8.55 3.12
CA PRO A 75 9.17 -8.87 3.18
C PRO A 75 9.45 -9.95 4.24
N PRO A 76 10.28 -10.97 3.92
CA PRO A 76 10.64 -11.99 4.89
C PRO A 76 11.53 -11.41 5.99
N VAL A 77 11.15 -11.61 7.24
CA VAL A 77 11.90 -11.15 8.42
C VAL A 77 12.55 -12.36 9.11
N ARG A 78 13.85 -12.25 9.42
CA ARG A 78 14.56 -13.33 10.14
C ARG A 78 13.97 -13.50 11.54
N ASN A 79 13.84 -14.76 11.97
CA ASN A 79 13.37 -15.15 13.30
C ASN A 79 11.93 -14.69 13.64
N SER A 80 11.11 -14.31 12.66
CA SER A 80 9.70 -13.93 12.90
C SER A 80 8.76 -15.12 13.09
N GLY A 81 9.16 -16.31 12.65
CA GLY A 81 8.27 -17.49 12.58
C GLY A 81 7.21 -17.40 11.49
N ILE A 82 7.18 -16.32 10.70
CA ILE A 82 6.19 -16.06 9.64
C ILE A 82 6.90 -16.15 8.28
N ILE A 83 6.34 -16.97 7.38
CA ILE A 83 6.82 -17.06 6.00
C ILE A 83 6.33 -15.81 5.26
N GLY A 84 7.23 -14.85 5.05
CA GLY A 84 6.97 -13.71 4.17
C GLY A 84 6.81 -14.13 2.71
N GLY A 85 6.36 -13.21 1.87
CA GLY A 85 6.22 -13.44 0.44
C GLY A 85 5.06 -12.66 -0.17
N LYS A 86 4.51 -13.22 -1.24
CA LYS A 86 3.41 -12.61 -1.97
C LYS A 86 2.10 -12.79 -1.19
N PHE A 87 1.63 -11.71 -0.57
CA PHE A 87 0.33 -11.69 0.11
C PHE A 87 -0.82 -11.58 -0.90
N LEU A 88 -0.68 -10.70 -1.90
CA LEU A 88 -1.66 -10.53 -2.96
C LEU A 88 -0.99 -10.32 -4.33
N GLY A 89 -1.47 -11.06 -5.33
CA GLY A 89 -1.08 -10.86 -6.73
C GLY A 89 -1.66 -9.60 -7.35
N ARG A 90 -1.18 -9.26 -8.56
CA ARG A 90 -1.69 -8.10 -9.29
C ARG A 90 -3.17 -8.30 -9.59
N THR A 91 -4.01 -7.57 -8.87
CA THR A 91 -5.47 -7.66 -8.96
C THR A 91 -6.07 -6.28 -8.74
N LYS A 92 -7.18 -5.97 -9.42
CA LYS A 92 -7.96 -4.77 -9.13
C LYS A 92 -8.70 -4.97 -7.81
N VAL A 93 -8.51 -4.06 -6.85
CA VAL A 93 -9.16 -4.15 -5.54
C VAL A 93 -10.35 -3.20 -5.52
N VAL A 94 -11.51 -3.71 -5.11
CA VAL A 94 -12.73 -2.93 -4.95
C VAL A 94 -12.74 -2.21 -3.61
N LYS A 95 -13.27 -1.00 -3.58
CA LYS A 95 -13.48 -0.24 -2.34
C LYS A 95 -14.56 -0.92 -1.50
N PRO A 96 -14.44 -0.86 -0.16
CA PRO A 96 -15.51 -1.26 0.72
C PRO A 96 -16.77 -0.43 0.39
N PHE A 97 -17.94 -1.04 0.52
CA PHE A 97 -19.25 -0.45 0.21
C PHE A 97 -19.60 -0.24 -1.28
N SER A 98 -18.77 -0.71 -2.22
CA SER A 98 -19.18 -0.72 -3.63
C SER A 98 -20.21 -1.83 -3.91
N SER A 99 -21.17 -1.53 -4.79
CA SER A 99 -22.18 -2.53 -5.21
C SER A 99 -21.54 -3.56 -6.13
N VAL A 100 -22.02 -4.80 -6.07
CA VAL A 100 -21.59 -5.90 -6.95
C VAL A 100 -21.82 -5.55 -8.42
N ASP A 101 -22.90 -4.83 -8.73
CA ASP A 101 -23.26 -4.42 -10.09
C ASP A 101 -22.52 -3.16 -10.57
N ASN A 102 -21.91 -2.40 -9.66
CA ASN A 102 -21.12 -1.22 -9.99
C ASN A 102 -19.90 -1.09 -9.06
N PRO A 103 -18.87 -1.96 -9.27
CA PRO A 103 -17.69 -1.97 -8.42
C PRO A 103 -16.87 -0.69 -8.62
N VAL A 104 -16.57 -0.02 -7.52
CA VAL A 104 -15.67 1.15 -7.50
C VAL A 104 -14.31 0.65 -7.06
N TYR A 105 -13.30 0.80 -7.92
CA TYR A 105 -11.94 0.35 -7.63
C TYR A 105 -11.13 1.42 -6.90
N TYR A 106 -10.14 0.98 -6.13
CA TYR A 106 -9.13 1.87 -5.56
C TYR A 106 -8.32 2.56 -6.66
N GLY A 107 -8.14 3.88 -6.53
CA GLY A 107 -7.29 4.70 -7.37
C GLY A 107 -6.06 5.21 -6.62
N PRO A 108 -5.13 5.89 -7.30
CA PRO A 108 -3.92 6.43 -6.67
C PRO A 108 -4.23 7.48 -5.60
N SER A 109 -5.33 8.23 -5.75
CA SER A 109 -5.76 9.26 -4.80
C SER A 109 -6.19 8.72 -3.43
N ASP A 110 -6.54 7.43 -3.36
CA ASP A 110 -6.93 6.78 -2.10
C ASP A 110 -5.72 6.40 -1.25
N PHE A 111 -4.51 6.38 -1.81
CA PHE A 111 -3.28 6.00 -1.12
C PHE A 111 -2.51 7.22 -0.64
N PHE A 112 -2.54 7.46 0.67
CA PHE A 112 -1.76 8.49 1.34
C PHE A 112 -1.39 8.03 2.76
N ILE A 113 -0.45 8.72 3.42
CA ILE A 113 0.03 8.31 4.74
C ILE A 113 -1.11 8.44 5.76
N GLY A 114 -1.39 7.37 6.50
CA GLY A 114 -2.51 7.25 7.43
C GLY A 114 -3.80 6.72 6.81
N ALA A 115 -3.87 6.56 5.48
CA ALA A 115 -5.05 5.98 4.84
C ALA A 115 -5.25 4.52 5.24
N VAL A 116 -6.53 4.12 5.38
CA VAL A 116 -6.93 2.74 5.65
C VAL A 116 -7.45 2.10 4.37
N ILE A 117 -6.77 1.05 3.91
CA ILE A 117 -7.10 0.32 2.69
C ILE A 117 -7.63 -1.06 3.08
N GLU A 118 -8.85 -1.38 2.67
CA GLU A 118 -9.46 -2.69 2.90
C GLU A 118 -9.28 -3.56 1.67
N VAL A 119 -8.70 -4.74 1.87
CA VAL A 119 -8.38 -5.68 0.81
C VAL A 119 -8.83 -7.07 1.23
N PHE A 120 -9.91 -7.57 0.60
CA PHE A 120 -10.49 -8.90 0.87
C PHE A 120 -10.72 -9.20 2.36
N GLY A 121 -11.23 -8.21 3.12
CA GLY A 121 -11.52 -8.33 4.55
C GLY A 121 -10.33 -8.04 5.48
N HIS A 122 -9.15 -7.76 4.93
CA HIS A 122 -7.99 -7.31 5.69
C HIS A 122 -7.84 -5.79 5.59
N ARG A 123 -7.69 -5.12 6.73
CA ARG A 123 -7.49 -3.67 6.81
C ARG A 123 -6.01 -3.34 6.96
N PHE A 124 -5.49 -2.48 6.09
CA PHE A 124 -4.11 -2.05 6.08
C PHE A 124 -4.02 -0.54 6.29
N ILE A 125 -3.10 -0.11 7.12
CA ILE A 125 -2.82 1.31 7.36
C ILE A 125 -1.54 1.66 6.62
N ILE A 126 -1.59 2.65 5.73
CA ILE A 126 -0.41 3.16 5.05
C ILE A 126 0.45 3.94 6.05
N LEU A 127 1.69 3.50 6.24
CA LEU A 127 2.64 4.08 7.18
C LEU A 127 3.58 5.08 6.52
N ASP A 128 4.06 4.76 5.31
CA ASP A 128 5.04 5.58 4.59
C ASP A 128 4.94 5.34 3.08
N THR A 129 5.59 6.21 2.30
CA THR A 129 5.61 6.17 0.84
C THR A 129 7.03 6.24 0.30
N ASP A 130 7.25 5.77 -0.92
CA ASP A 130 8.54 5.96 -1.60
C ASP A 130 8.74 7.41 -2.07
N GLU A 131 9.98 7.83 -2.32
CA GLU A 131 10.31 9.17 -2.84
C GLU A 131 9.67 9.42 -4.22
N TYR A 132 9.60 8.37 -5.05
CA TYR A 132 8.90 8.43 -6.34
C TYR A 132 7.41 8.79 -6.18
N VAL A 133 6.76 8.25 -5.14
CA VAL A 133 5.35 8.53 -4.85
C VAL A 133 5.19 9.99 -4.47
N LEU A 134 6.10 10.55 -3.67
CA LEU A 134 6.05 11.96 -3.28
C LEU A 134 6.07 12.88 -4.51
N LYS A 135 7.03 12.66 -5.42
CA LYS A 135 7.11 13.43 -6.69
C LYS A 135 5.86 13.27 -7.55
N TYR A 136 5.30 12.06 -7.58
CA TYR A 136 4.06 11.78 -8.30
C TYR A 136 2.86 12.52 -7.70
N MET A 137 2.74 12.53 -6.36
CA MET A 137 1.67 13.23 -5.64
C MET A 137 1.78 14.75 -5.81
N GLU A 138 3.00 15.31 -5.77
CA GLU A 138 3.25 16.73 -6.04
C GLU A 138 2.85 17.12 -7.46
N SER A 139 3.22 16.31 -8.46
CA SER A 139 2.89 16.56 -9.87
C SER A 139 1.39 16.44 -10.16
N ASN A 140 0.67 15.64 -9.37
CA ASN A 140 -0.76 15.35 -9.55
C ASN A 140 -1.60 15.86 -8.37
N ALA A 141 -1.15 16.93 -7.68
CA ALA A 141 -1.76 17.39 -6.43
C ALA A 141 -3.26 17.69 -6.53
N SER A 142 -3.76 18.04 -7.72
CA SER A 142 -5.20 18.27 -7.98
C SER A 142 -6.08 17.04 -7.81
N GLN A 143 -5.52 15.83 -7.83
CA GLN A 143 -6.25 14.57 -7.67
C GLN A 143 -6.35 14.10 -6.21
N TYR A 144 -5.57 14.72 -5.31
CA TYR A 144 -5.47 14.30 -3.91
C TYR A 144 -6.29 15.21 -2.99
N SER A 145 -6.75 14.63 -1.87
CA SER A 145 -7.39 15.42 -0.82
C SER A 145 -6.37 16.30 -0.10
N GLN A 146 -6.85 17.36 0.57
CA GLN A 146 -5.99 18.22 1.39
C GLN A 146 -5.28 17.42 2.50
N GLU A 147 -5.94 16.42 3.08
CA GLU A 147 -5.38 15.52 4.09
C GLU A 147 -4.22 14.71 3.53
N ALA A 148 -4.36 14.17 2.32
CA ALA A 148 -3.31 13.43 1.64
C ALA A 148 -2.06 14.30 1.41
N LEU A 149 -2.24 15.54 0.96
CA LEU A 149 -1.15 16.49 0.75
C LEU A 149 -0.48 16.91 2.08
N ALA A 150 -1.27 17.13 3.13
CA ALA A 150 -0.75 17.45 4.46
C ALA A 150 0.08 16.30 5.04
N SER A 151 -0.33 15.05 4.80
CA SER A 151 0.40 13.87 5.26
C SER A 151 1.82 13.80 4.71
N ILE A 152 2.00 14.18 3.45
CA ILE A 152 3.30 14.26 2.78
C ILE A 152 4.16 15.37 3.37
N GLN A 153 3.60 16.56 3.55
CA GLN A 153 4.33 17.71 4.10
C GLN A 153 4.87 17.41 5.51
N ASN A 154 4.08 16.72 6.33
CA ASN A 154 4.51 16.30 7.66
C ASN A 154 5.64 15.27 7.60
N ARG A 155 5.60 14.35 6.62
CA ARG A 155 6.65 13.35 6.40
C ARG A 155 7.97 13.98 5.97
N ILE A 156 7.93 14.95 5.05
CA ILE A 156 9.12 15.71 4.61
C ILE A 156 9.73 16.48 5.80
N ARG A 157 8.92 17.22 6.55
CA ARG A 157 9.38 17.94 7.76
C ARG A 157 10.02 17.03 8.80
N LYS A 158 9.49 15.80 8.96
CA LYS A 158 10.01 14.82 9.91
C LYS A 158 11.36 14.22 9.46
N GLN A 159 11.62 14.16 8.15
CA GLN A 159 12.91 13.71 7.61
C GLN A 159 13.99 14.79 7.70
N ASP A 160 13.61 16.07 7.57
CA ASP A 160 14.54 17.20 7.71
C ASP A 160 14.83 17.58 9.16
N ALA A 161 14.12 17.00 10.13
CA ALA A 161 14.44 17.14 11.54
C ALA A 161 15.74 16.38 11.84
N PRO A 162 16.82 17.04 12.31
CA PRO A 162 18.06 16.36 12.64
C PRO A 162 17.78 15.32 13.73
N ALA A 163 18.35 14.13 13.56
CA ALA A 163 18.36 13.10 14.60
C ALA A 163 18.85 13.75 15.89
N GLN A 164 17.97 13.92 16.87
CA GLN A 164 18.39 14.37 18.19
C GLN A 164 19.33 13.29 18.73
N ASP A 165 20.59 13.66 18.94
CA ASP A 165 21.60 12.86 19.61
C ASP A 165 20.96 12.22 20.86
N ALA A 166 20.72 10.92 20.79
CA ALA A 166 20.38 10.16 21.98
C ALA A 166 21.58 10.30 22.93
N PRO A 167 21.38 10.77 24.18
CA PRO A 167 22.49 10.86 25.11
C PRO A 167 23.13 9.47 25.26
N PRO A 168 24.47 9.37 25.25
CA PRO A 168 25.14 8.09 25.44
C PRO A 168 24.65 7.50 26.77
N GLN A 169 24.08 6.29 26.69
CA GLN A 169 23.71 5.54 27.88
C GLN A 169 24.98 5.36 28.71
N ASP A 170 24.99 5.94 29.91
CA ASP A 170 26.07 5.86 30.87
C ASP A 170 26.58 4.43 30.99
N ALA A 171 27.85 4.23 30.62
CA ALA A 171 28.57 3.02 30.95
C ALA A 171 28.67 2.94 32.49
N PRO A 172 28.42 1.77 33.11
CA PRO A 172 28.61 1.64 34.55
C PRO A 172 30.08 1.91 34.90
N PRO A 173 30.36 2.64 36.00
CA PRO A 173 31.73 2.92 36.42
C PRO A 173 32.45 1.61 36.76
N GLN A 174 33.68 1.51 36.26
CA GLN A 174 34.64 0.50 36.67
C GLN A 174 35.03 0.78 38.12
N ASP A 175 34.37 0.12 39.07
CA ASP A 175 34.82 0.15 40.46
C ASP A 175 36.02 -0.78 40.66
N ALA A 176 37.15 -0.11 40.86
CA ALA A 176 38.14 -0.35 41.90
C ALA A 176 38.85 -1.72 41.95
N LEU A 177 40.04 -1.70 41.36
CA LEU A 177 41.22 -2.41 41.84
C LEU A 177 41.33 -2.30 43.38
N ALA A 178 41.16 -3.41 44.11
CA ALA A 178 41.52 -3.47 45.52
C ALA A 178 43.05 -3.69 45.65
N PRO A 179 43.78 -2.86 46.41
CA PRO A 179 45.16 -3.15 46.77
C PRO A 179 45.22 -4.05 48.01
N GLY A 180 45.92 -5.19 47.88
CA GLY A 180 46.70 -5.93 48.88
C GLY A 180 46.18 -6.16 50.31
N SER A 181 46.20 -7.42 50.75
CA SER A 181 46.72 -7.77 52.08
C SER A 181 47.26 -9.21 52.08
N GLU A 182 48.35 -9.36 52.82
CA GLU A 182 49.23 -10.50 53.13
C GLU A 182 48.66 -11.93 53.16
#